data_AF-A0A8D2IB27-F1
#
_entry.id   AF-A0A8D2IB27-F1
#
_cell.length_a   1.000
_cell.length_b   1.000
_cell.length_c   1.000
_cell.angle_alpha   90.00
_cell.angle_beta   90.00
_cell.angle_gamma   90.00
#
_symmetry.space_group_name_H-M   'P 1'
#
loop_
_entity.id
_entity.type
_entity.pdbx_description
1 polymer ?
#
loop_
_entity_poly.entity_id
_entity_poly.type
_entity_poly.pdbx_seq_one_letter_code
_entity_poly.pdbx_strand_id
1 'polypeptide(L)'
;SELKHAEATLSKKVDNVAQCHIHLAQTLREEARKMEDFREKQKQQRKKTETVMDAAHKQRNLQFKKTMDAKKIYEQKCRDKDEAEQAVHRSANMANQKQQEKLFVKLATSKTAVEDSDKAYMQHVHTLDKVREDWQSEHIKACEVLEAQECERINFFRNALWVHVNQLSQQCVKSDDMYEQVRKTLEMCSIEKDIEYFVNQRKTGQIPPAPIMYENFYCPQRNAAPPGKTTGPNLARMLFYVLSSVDDPDYSLVDDYSLLYQ
;
A
#
# COMPACT_ATOMS: atom_id res chain seq x y z
N SER A 1 40.88 -9.31 24.54
CA SER A 1 39.82 -9.87 25.37
C SER A 1 38.69 -10.30 24.46
N GLU A 2 38.09 -11.45 24.78
CA GLU A 2 36.91 -12.02 24.13
C GLU A 2 35.73 -11.05 24.25
N LEU A 3 35.59 -10.36 25.39
CA LEU A 3 34.53 -9.34 25.57
C LEU A 3 34.61 -8.18 24.56
N LYS A 4 35.81 -7.69 24.24
CA LYS A 4 35.99 -6.65 23.22
C LYS A 4 35.61 -7.14 21.82
N HIS A 5 35.82 -8.42 21.54
CA HIS A 5 35.39 -9.03 20.28
C HIS A 5 33.87 -9.16 20.20
N ALA A 6 33.21 -9.52 21.31
CA ALA A 6 31.75 -9.56 21.40
C ALA A 6 31.13 -8.17 21.20
N GLU A 7 31.68 -7.12 21.82
CA GLU A 7 31.27 -5.73 21.64
C GLU A 7 31.38 -5.29 20.16
N ALA A 8 32.53 -5.56 19.53
CA ALA A 8 32.73 -5.24 18.11
C ALA A 8 31.75 -6.02 17.21
N THR A 9 31.43 -7.26 17.56
CA THR A 9 30.43 -8.07 16.85
C THR A 9 29.03 -7.48 16.99
N LEU A 10 28.63 -7.07 18.19
CA LEU A 10 27.35 -6.40 18.43
C LEU A 10 27.22 -5.14 17.56
N SER A 11 28.20 -4.23 17.62
CA SER A 11 28.21 -3.01 16.81
C SER A 11 28.05 -3.31 15.32
N LYS A 12 28.85 -4.26 14.79
CA LYS A 12 28.76 -4.68 13.40
C LYS A 12 27.39 -5.26 13.02
N LYS A 13 26.78 -6.07 13.90
CA LYS A 13 25.47 -6.70 13.62
C LYS A 13 24.34 -5.68 13.66
N VAL A 14 24.37 -4.73 14.59
CA VAL A 14 23.42 -3.61 14.63
C VAL A 14 23.51 -2.76 13.36
N ASP A 15 24.73 -2.46 12.88
CA ASP A 15 24.92 -1.72 11.63
C ASP A 15 24.35 -2.48 10.41
N ASN A 16 24.54 -3.81 10.35
CA ASN A 16 23.97 -4.63 9.28
C ASN A 16 22.44 -4.67 9.33
N VAL A 17 21.84 -4.73 10.52
CA VAL A 17 20.37 -4.64 10.69
C VAL A 17 19.88 -3.29 10.16
N ALA A 18 20.55 -2.19 10.51
CA ALA A 18 20.20 -0.85 10.01
C ALA A 18 20.26 -0.79 8.47
N GLN A 19 21.31 -1.34 7.86
CA GLN A 19 21.43 -1.43 6.39
C GLN A 19 20.30 -2.28 5.77
N CYS A 20 19.94 -3.40 6.38
CA CYS A 20 18.84 -4.25 5.91
C CYS A 20 17.50 -3.50 5.94
N HIS A 21 17.25 -2.70 6.99
CA HIS A 21 16.05 -1.87 7.08
C HIS A 21 16.03 -0.75 6.03
N ILE A 22 17.17 -0.13 5.73
CA ILE A 22 17.27 0.87 4.64
C ILE A 22 16.92 0.22 3.30
N HIS A 23 17.46 -0.96 3.02
CA HIS A 23 17.18 -1.68 1.78
C HIS A 23 15.72 -2.14 1.69
N LEU A 24 15.14 -2.64 2.80
CA LEU A 24 13.71 -2.94 2.86
C LEU A 24 12.90 -1.69 2.52
N ALA A 25 13.19 -0.54 3.14
CA ALA A 25 12.44 0.69 2.89
C ALA A 25 12.48 1.12 1.42
N GLN A 26 13.62 0.93 0.73
CA GLN A 26 13.73 1.16 -0.71
C GLN A 26 12.81 0.20 -1.49
N THR A 27 12.85 -1.09 -1.17
CA THR A 27 12.01 -2.12 -1.81
C THR A 27 10.52 -1.80 -1.64
N LEU A 28 10.08 -1.45 -0.43
CA LEU A 28 8.68 -1.12 -0.15
C LEU A 28 8.22 0.14 -0.89
N ARG A 29 9.11 1.13 -1.10
CA ARG A 29 8.81 2.32 -1.92
C ARG A 29 8.61 1.97 -3.39
N GLU A 30 9.40 1.04 -3.92
CA GLU A 30 9.23 0.56 -5.29
C GLU A 30 7.90 -0.19 -5.46
N GLU A 31 7.49 -0.99 -4.47
CA GLU A 31 6.18 -1.62 -4.46
C GLU A 31 5.04 -0.60 -4.43
N ALA A 32 5.15 0.42 -3.57
CA ALA A 32 4.18 1.51 -3.51
C ALA A 32 4.06 2.23 -4.86
N ARG A 33 5.19 2.46 -5.55
CA ARG A 33 5.20 3.04 -6.90
C ARG A 33 4.48 2.15 -7.92
N LYS A 34 4.70 0.83 -7.90
CA LYS A 34 3.98 -0.11 -8.78
C LYS A 34 2.47 -0.07 -8.52
N MET A 35 2.03 0.09 -7.28
CA MET A 35 0.61 0.24 -6.93
C MET A 35 0.02 1.54 -7.48
N GLU A 36 0.78 2.64 -7.43
CA GLU A 36 0.41 3.93 -8.01
C GLU A 36 0.24 3.83 -9.54
N ASP A 37 1.23 3.26 -10.23
CA ASP A 37 1.21 3.07 -11.68
C ASP A 37 0.01 2.19 -12.12
N PHE A 38 -0.26 1.12 -11.37
CA PHE A 38 -1.43 0.27 -11.59
C PHE A 38 -2.74 1.05 -11.45
N ARG A 39 -2.87 1.87 -10.40
CA ARG A 39 -4.06 2.69 -10.15
C ARG A 39 -4.32 3.66 -11.30
N GLU A 40 -3.28 4.35 -11.78
CA GLU A 40 -3.41 5.32 -12.86
C GLU A 40 -3.78 4.63 -14.19
N LYS A 41 -3.19 3.46 -14.49
CA LYS A 41 -3.59 2.64 -15.64
C LYS A 41 -5.06 2.23 -15.58
N GLN A 42 -5.53 1.75 -14.43
CA GLN A 42 -6.93 1.37 -14.20
C GLN A 42 -7.89 2.55 -14.37
N LYS A 43 -7.52 3.73 -13.84
CA LYS A 43 -8.29 4.97 -14.00
C LYS A 43 -8.43 5.38 -15.47
N GLN A 44 -7.34 5.34 -16.24
CA GLN A 44 -7.36 5.68 -17.66
C GLN A 44 -8.22 4.71 -18.47
N GLN A 45 -8.12 3.41 -18.18
CA GLN A 45 -8.93 2.39 -18.86
C GLN A 45 -10.42 2.54 -18.54
N ARG A 46 -10.79 2.79 -17.27
CA ARG A 46 -12.18 3.05 -16.86
C ARG A 46 -12.75 4.28 -17.58
N LYS A 47 -11.99 5.37 -17.65
CA LYS A 47 -12.41 6.61 -18.32
C LYS A 47 -12.74 6.39 -19.80
N LYS A 48 -12.01 5.50 -20.50
CA LYS A 48 -12.31 5.15 -21.89
C LYS A 48 -13.68 4.47 -22.01
N THR A 49 -13.96 3.48 -21.16
CA THR A 49 -15.25 2.79 -21.10
C THR A 49 -16.39 3.77 -20.79
N GLU A 50 -16.21 4.65 -19.81
CA GLU A 50 -17.18 5.68 -19.44
C GLU A 50 -17.49 6.63 -20.61
N THR A 51 -16.46 7.05 -21.36
CA THR A 51 -16.63 7.94 -22.52
C THR A 51 -17.47 7.29 -23.62
N VAL A 52 -17.22 6.02 -23.93
CA VAL A 52 -17.98 5.27 -24.94
C VAL A 52 -19.44 5.12 -24.50
N MET A 53 -19.66 4.74 -23.24
CA MET A 53 -21.02 4.58 -22.70
C MET A 53 -21.80 5.90 -22.61
N ASP A 54 -21.15 7.01 -22.26
CA ASP A 54 -21.78 8.34 -22.26
C ASP A 54 -22.24 8.74 -23.67
N ALA A 55 -21.41 8.50 -24.70
CA ALA A 55 -21.77 8.75 -26.09
C ALA A 55 -22.96 7.87 -26.52
N ALA A 56 -22.94 6.58 -26.20
CA ALA A 56 -24.03 5.65 -26.51
C ALA A 56 -25.35 6.06 -25.82
N HIS A 57 -25.30 6.47 -24.55
CA HIS A 57 -26.46 6.98 -23.82
C HIS A 57 -27.05 8.25 -24.47
N LYS A 58 -26.20 9.21 -24.81
CA LYS A 58 -26.63 10.46 -25.47
C LYS A 58 -27.28 10.18 -26.82
N GLN A 59 -26.69 9.31 -27.63
CA GLN A 59 -27.25 8.93 -28.93
C GLN A 59 -28.63 8.25 -28.79
N ARG A 60 -28.76 7.28 -27.87
CA ARG A 60 -30.03 6.60 -27.60
C ARG A 60 -31.11 7.59 -27.15
N ASN A 61 -30.79 8.48 -26.22
CA ASN A 61 -31.75 9.47 -25.71
C ASN A 61 -32.17 10.48 -26.79
N LEU A 62 -31.22 10.91 -27.63
CA LEU A 62 -31.51 11.79 -28.77
C LEU A 62 -32.49 11.13 -29.76
N GLN A 63 -32.24 9.87 -30.12
CA GLN A 63 -33.09 9.15 -31.07
C GLN A 63 -34.46 8.82 -30.48
N PHE A 64 -34.52 8.52 -29.19
CA PHE A 64 -35.80 8.35 -28.49
C PHE A 64 -36.66 9.62 -28.60
N LYS A 65 -36.07 10.79 -28.31
CA LYS A 65 -36.78 12.09 -28.44
C LYS A 65 -37.30 12.31 -29.87
N LYS A 66 -36.44 12.15 -30.89
CA LYS A 66 -36.84 12.30 -32.31
C LYS A 66 -37.99 11.37 -32.69
N THR A 67 -37.97 10.13 -32.20
CA THR A 67 -39.01 9.14 -32.47
C THR A 67 -40.35 9.54 -31.83
N MET A 68 -40.32 10.03 -30.58
CA MET A 68 -41.53 10.52 -29.91
C MET A 68 -42.10 11.77 -30.57
N ASP A 69 -41.24 12.69 -31.03
CA ASP A 69 -41.68 13.87 -31.78
C ASP A 69 -42.32 13.47 -33.12
N ALA A 70 -41.72 12.52 -33.86
CA ALA A 70 -42.28 11.99 -35.11
C ALA A 70 -43.63 11.29 -34.88
N LYS A 71 -43.75 10.50 -33.80
CA LYS A 71 -45.02 9.87 -33.38
C LYS A 71 -46.11 10.92 -33.18
N LYS A 72 -45.82 11.98 -32.42
CA LYS A 72 -46.77 13.06 -32.13
C LYS A 72 -47.22 13.78 -33.41
N ILE A 73 -46.29 14.01 -34.35
CA ILE A 73 -46.60 14.62 -35.65
C ILE A 73 -47.53 13.71 -36.44
N TYR A 74 -47.21 12.42 -36.57
CA TYR A 74 -48.04 11.44 -37.27
C TYR A 74 -49.45 11.37 -36.67
N GLU A 75 -49.57 11.24 -35.35
CA GLU A 75 -50.87 11.24 -34.65
C GLU A 75 -51.68 12.52 -34.91
N GLN A 76 -51.02 13.68 -35.00
CA GLN A 76 -51.69 14.93 -35.36
C GLN A 76 -52.19 14.91 -36.81
N LYS A 77 -51.38 14.41 -37.75
CA LYS A 77 -51.80 14.28 -39.16
C LYS A 77 -52.97 13.32 -39.34
N CYS A 78 -53.03 12.24 -38.58
CA CYS A 78 -54.20 11.36 -38.55
C CYS A 78 -55.47 12.12 -38.11
N ARG A 79 -55.39 12.90 -37.02
CA ARG A 79 -56.51 13.72 -36.54
C ARG A 79 -56.94 14.77 -37.57
N ASP A 80 -55.99 15.45 -38.21
CA ASP A 80 -56.26 16.44 -39.26
C ASP A 80 -57.00 15.79 -40.45
N LYS A 81 -56.64 14.55 -40.81
CA LYS A 81 -57.28 13.77 -41.89
C LYS A 81 -58.71 13.40 -41.53
N ASP A 82 -58.94 12.89 -40.32
CA ASP A 82 -60.27 12.53 -39.85
C ASP A 82 -61.19 13.75 -39.77
N GLU A 83 -60.67 14.91 -39.34
CA GLU A 83 -61.42 16.17 -39.36
C GLU A 83 -61.78 16.61 -40.80
N ALA A 84 -60.84 16.49 -41.74
CA ALA A 84 -61.08 16.79 -43.16
C ALA A 84 -62.14 15.86 -43.78
N GLU A 85 -62.11 14.56 -43.45
CA GLU A 85 -63.13 13.58 -43.89
C GLU A 85 -64.51 13.94 -43.33
N GLN A 86 -64.60 14.26 -42.03
CA GLN A 86 -65.85 14.71 -41.42
C GLN A 86 -66.37 16.02 -42.00
N ALA A 87 -65.49 16.96 -42.35
CA ALA A 87 -65.86 18.22 -42.99
C ALA A 87 -66.47 17.98 -44.38
N VAL A 88 -65.87 17.10 -45.20
CA VAL A 88 -66.44 16.68 -46.49
C VAL A 88 -67.83 16.07 -46.30
N HIS A 89 -67.99 15.15 -45.34
CA HIS A 89 -69.27 14.48 -45.09
C HIS A 89 -70.37 15.45 -44.63
N ARG A 90 -70.06 16.36 -43.70
CA ARG A 90 -71.03 17.36 -43.20
C ARG A 90 -71.46 18.37 -44.28
N SER A 91 -70.60 18.67 -45.22
CA SER A 91 -70.86 19.67 -46.27
C SER A 91 -71.52 19.10 -47.53
N ALA A 92 -71.76 17.78 -47.60
CA ALA A 92 -72.22 17.07 -48.79
C ALA A 92 -73.51 17.62 -49.42
N ASN A 93 -74.43 18.20 -48.62
CA ASN A 93 -75.73 18.71 -49.08
C ASN A 93 -75.90 20.24 -48.88
N MET A 94 -74.89 20.95 -48.40
CA MET A 94 -75.01 22.37 -47.97
C MET A 94 -73.95 23.30 -48.59
N ALA A 95 -72.91 22.76 -49.23
CA ALA A 95 -71.81 23.55 -49.79
C ALA A 95 -72.01 23.82 -51.29
N ASN A 96 -71.57 25.00 -51.75
CA ASN A 96 -71.49 25.27 -53.18
C ASN A 96 -70.30 24.53 -53.82
N GLN A 97 -70.30 24.41 -55.14
CA GLN A 97 -69.30 23.61 -55.87
C GLN A 97 -67.85 24.03 -55.59
N LYS A 98 -67.58 25.33 -55.46
CA LYS A 98 -66.24 25.87 -55.15
C LYS A 98 -65.79 25.55 -53.72
N GLN A 99 -66.71 25.52 -52.76
CA GLN A 99 -66.42 25.11 -51.38
C GLN A 99 -66.18 23.61 -51.30
N GLN A 100 -66.94 22.81 -52.05
CA GLN A 100 -66.80 21.37 -52.11
C GLN A 100 -65.43 20.97 -52.69
N GLU A 101 -64.98 21.62 -53.76
CA GLU A 101 -63.66 21.43 -54.35
C GLU A 101 -62.53 21.71 -53.35
N LYS A 102 -62.62 22.82 -52.59
CA LYS A 102 -61.64 23.13 -51.53
C LYS A 102 -61.56 22.07 -50.44
N LEU A 103 -62.69 21.49 -50.04
CA LEU A 103 -62.72 20.43 -49.03
C LEU A 103 -62.08 19.14 -49.56
N PHE A 104 -62.33 18.77 -50.82
CA PHE A 104 -61.67 17.62 -51.45
C PHE A 104 -60.16 17.81 -51.59
N VAL A 105 -59.70 19.01 -51.97
CA VAL A 105 -58.27 19.33 -52.00
C VAL A 105 -57.65 19.23 -50.59
N LYS A 106 -58.29 19.80 -49.56
CA LYS A 106 -57.81 19.69 -48.18
C LYS A 106 -57.72 18.24 -47.72
N LEU A 107 -58.72 17.43 -48.06
CA LEU A 107 -58.74 16.00 -47.75
C LEU A 107 -57.60 15.26 -48.47
N ALA A 108 -57.41 15.49 -49.77
CA ALA A 108 -56.32 14.89 -50.53
C ALA A 108 -54.94 15.25 -49.94
N THR A 109 -54.70 16.53 -49.66
CA THR A 109 -53.45 16.99 -49.01
C THR A 109 -53.25 16.34 -47.65
N SER A 110 -54.33 16.20 -46.86
CA SER A 110 -54.24 15.56 -45.54
C SER A 110 -53.93 14.07 -45.62
N LYS A 111 -54.43 13.36 -46.64
CA LYS A 111 -54.10 11.94 -46.89
C LYS A 111 -52.61 11.77 -47.20
N THR A 112 -52.06 12.58 -48.10
CA THR A 112 -50.62 12.59 -48.40
C THR A 112 -49.78 12.95 -47.18
N ALA A 113 -50.20 13.94 -46.38
CA ALA A 113 -49.48 14.31 -45.16
C ALA A 113 -49.46 13.19 -44.10
N VAL A 114 -50.52 12.36 -44.02
CA VAL A 114 -50.52 11.15 -43.18
C VAL A 114 -49.51 10.15 -43.70
N GLU A 115 -49.52 9.82 -44.99
CA GLU A 115 -48.59 8.86 -45.60
C GLU A 115 -47.12 9.26 -45.40
N ASP A 116 -46.79 10.54 -45.61
CA ASP A 116 -45.43 11.06 -45.42
C ASP A 116 -44.99 10.98 -43.95
N SER A 117 -45.88 11.37 -43.02
CA SER A 117 -45.57 11.35 -41.59
C SER A 117 -45.52 9.93 -41.00
N ASP A 118 -46.32 9.00 -41.52
CA ASP A 118 -46.26 7.57 -41.16
C ASP A 118 -44.92 6.96 -41.58
N LYS A 119 -44.52 7.18 -42.84
CA LYS A 119 -43.23 6.72 -43.34
C LYS A 119 -42.06 7.28 -42.53
N ALA A 120 -42.10 8.58 -42.19
CA ALA A 120 -41.08 9.20 -41.35
C ALA A 120 -41.07 8.59 -39.93
N TYR A 121 -42.23 8.38 -39.33
CA TYR A 121 -42.34 7.75 -38.01
C TYR A 121 -41.80 6.32 -38.01
N MET A 122 -42.18 5.49 -39.00
CA MET A 122 -41.64 4.14 -39.18
C MET A 122 -40.12 4.12 -39.30
N GLN A 123 -39.54 5.04 -40.08
CA GLN A 123 -38.09 5.17 -40.23
C GLN A 123 -37.40 5.52 -38.91
N HIS A 124 -37.99 6.42 -38.11
CA HIS A 124 -37.48 6.77 -36.79
C HIS A 124 -37.57 5.60 -35.81
N VAL A 125 -38.67 4.83 -35.81
CA VAL A 125 -38.82 3.62 -35.00
C VAL A 125 -37.73 2.60 -35.34
N HIS A 126 -37.51 2.30 -36.63
CA HIS A 126 -36.46 1.37 -37.05
C HIS A 126 -35.06 1.86 -36.66
N THR A 127 -34.80 3.16 -36.81
CA THR A 127 -33.51 3.76 -36.41
C THR A 127 -33.29 3.68 -34.90
N LEU A 128 -34.32 3.92 -34.10
CA LEU A 128 -34.26 3.82 -32.64
C LEU A 128 -33.98 2.38 -32.20
N ASP A 129 -34.60 1.38 -32.84
CA ASP A 129 -34.40 -0.02 -32.48
C ASP A 129 -32.95 -0.45 -32.75
N LYS A 130 -32.39 -0.06 -33.91
CA LYS A 130 -30.96 -0.29 -34.18
C LYS A 130 -30.06 0.36 -33.14
N VAL A 131 -30.32 1.61 -32.77
CA VAL A 131 -29.54 2.33 -31.75
C VAL A 131 -29.69 1.70 -30.37
N ARG A 132 -30.84 1.11 -30.05
CA ARG A 132 -31.07 0.33 -28.83
C ARG A 132 -30.21 -0.93 -28.83
N GLU A 133 -30.17 -1.68 -29.94
CA GLU A 133 -29.33 -2.87 -30.08
C GLU A 133 -27.83 -2.55 -29.94
N ASP A 134 -27.37 -1.50 -30.63
CA ASP A 134 -25.99 -1.01 -30.52
C ASP A 134 -25.66 -0.62 -29.07
N TRP A 135 -26.57 0.11 -28.39
CA TRP A 135 -26.39 0.46 -26.98
C TRP A 135 -26.33 -0.78 -26.08
N GLN A 136 -27.18 -1.77 -26.30
CA GLN A 136 -27.19 -3.00 -25.51
C GLN A 136 -25.89 -3.78 -25.71
N SER A 137 -25.38 -3.86 -26.94
CA SER A 137 -24.09 -4.47 -27.24
C SER A 137 -22.94 -3.77 -26.51
N GLU A 138 -22.87 -2.43 -26.58
CA GLU A 138 -21.82 -1.69 -25.89
C GLU A 138 -21.94 -1.73 -24.37
N HIS A 139 -23.16 -1.78 -23.84
CA HIS A 139 -23.36 -1.95 -22.40
C HIS A 139 -22.81 -3.30 -21.92
N ILE A 140 -23.06 -4.39 -22.64
CA ILE A 140 -22.53 -5.71 -22.30
C ILE A 140 -21.00 -5.70 -22.33
N LYS A 141 -20.38 -5.16 -23.39
CA LYS A 141 -18.92 -5.03 -23.49
C LYS A 141 -18.34 -4.18 -22.36
N ALA A 142 -19.01 -3.08 -21.99
CA ALA A 142 -18.59 -2.24 -20.87
C ALA A 142 -18.61 -3.02 -19.55
N CYS A 143 -19.65 -3.83 -19.30
CA CYS A 143 -19.70 -4.72 -18.13
C CYS A 143 -18.55 -5.72 -18.12
N GLU A 144 -18.29 -6.41 -19.24
CA GLU A 144 -17.19 -7.39 -19.36
C GLU A 144 -15.82 -6.74 -19.08
N VAL A 145 -15.59 -5.53 -19.61
CA VAL A 145 -14.35 -4.79 -19.36
C VAL A 145 -14.23 -4.40 -17.89
N LEU A 146 -15.30 -3.90 -17.27
CA LEU A 146 -15.30 -3.49 -15.86
C LEU A 146 -15.12 -4.68 -14.91
N GLU A 147 -15.71 -5.82 -15.23
CA GLU A 147 -15.52 -7.09 -14.51
C GLU A 147 -14.06 -7.55 -14.60
N ALA A 148 -13.50 -7.58 -15.81
CA ALA A 148 -12.09 -7.94 -16.00
C ALA A 148 -11.14 -6.99 -15.25
N GLN A 149 -11.44 -5.70 -15.24
CA GLN A 149 -10.71 -4.70 -14.46
C GLN A 149 -10.76 -4.99 -12.95
N GLU A 150 -11.91 -5.42 -12.44
CA GLU A 150 -12.08 -5.75 -11.03
C GLU A 150 -11.35 -7.04 -10.65
N CYS A 151 -11.39 -8.07 -11.51
CA CYS A 151 -10.59 -9.28 -11.34
C CYS A 151 -9.09 -8.96 -11.30
N GLU A 152 -8.61 -8.12 -12.21
CA GLU A 152 -7.21 -7.68 -12.23
C GLU A 152 -6.85 -6.92 -10.95
N ARG A 153 -7.73 -6.00 -10.49
CA ARG A 153 -7.55 -5.24 -9.25
C ARG A 153 -7.39 -6.16 -8.04
N ILE A 154 -8.32 -7.10 -7.86
CA ILE A 154 -8.31 -8.03 -6.73
C ILE A 154 -7.02 -8.87 -6.75
N ASN A 155 -6.67 -9.45 -7.91
CA ASN A 155 -5.48 -10.27 -8.02
C ASN A 155 -4.20 -9.47 -7.76
N PHE A 156 -4.10 -8.26 -8.32
CA PHE A 156 -2.94 -7.37 -8.14
C PHE A 156 -2.74 -7.01 -6.67
N PHE A 157 -3.78 -6.51 -5.98
CA PHE A 157 -3.66 -6.10 -4.58
C PHE A 157 -3.40 -7.28 -3.65
N ARG A 158 -4.04 -8.43 -3.88
CA ARG A 158 -3.75 -9.66 -3.11
C ARG A 158 -2.26 -10.01 -3.20
N ASN A 159 -1.71 -10.02 -4.42
CA ASN A 159 -0.30 -10.38 -4.63
C ASN A 159 0.64 -9.32 -4.05
N ALA A 160 0.33 -8.03 -4.22
CA ALA A 160 1.13 -6.94 -3.67
C ALA A 160 1.19 -7.01 -2.13
N LEU A 161 0.05 -7.19 -1.46
CA LEU A 161 -0.01 -7.33 -0.01
C LEU A 161 0.73 -8.58 0.46
N TRP A 162 0.58 -9.71 -0.24
CA TRP A 162 1.31 -10.94 0.05
C TRP A 162 2.83 -10.74 0.00
N VAL A 163 3.34 -10.09 -1.05
CA VAL A 163 4.78 -9.81 -1.16
C VAL A 163 5.23 -8.85 -0.05
N HIS A 164 4.45 -7.81 0.24
CA HIS A 164 4.75 -6.83 1.28
C HIS A 164 4.94 -7.49 2.65
N VAL A 165 3.98 -8.30 3.08
CA VAL A 165 4.06 -8.99 4.39
C VAL A 165 5.16 -10.05 4.43
N ASN A 166 5.47 -10.69 3.31
CA ASN A 166 6.59 -11.62 3.22
C ASN A 166 7.95 -10.92 3.34
N GLN A 167 8.10 -9.72 2.78
CA GLN A 167 9.33 -8.93 2.93
C GLN A 167 9.54 -8.53 4.39
N LEU A 168 8.49 -8.09 5.08
CA LEU A 168 8.56 -7.80 6.52
C LEU A 168 8.95 -9.04 7.33
N SER A 169 8.29 -10.18 7.07
CA SER A 169 8.59 -11.45 7.73
C SER A 169 10.04 -11.89 7.50
N GLN A 170 10.55 -11.74 6.26
CA GLN A 170 11.93 -12.05 5.94
C GLN A 170 12.93 -11.14 6.69
N GLN A 171 12.60 -9.86 6.90
CA GLN A 171 13.46 -8.98 7.70
C GLN A 171 13.50 -9.39 9.17
N CYS A 172 12.38 -9.83 9.74
CA CYS A 172 12.36 -10.36 11.11
C CYS A 172 13.34 -11.54 11.26
N VAL A 173 13.30 -12.50 10.33
CA VAL A 173 14.19 -13.67 10.34
C VAL A 173 15.65 -13.26 10.17
N LYS A 174 15.95 -12.32 9.25
CA LYS A 174 17.30 -11.81 9.03
C LYS A 174 17.86 -11.11 10.27
N SER A 175 17.06 -10.26 10.91
CA SER A 175 17.47 -9.56 12.13
C SER A 175 17.69 -10.54 13.28
N ASP A 176 16.81 -11.53 13.45
CA ASP A 176 16.97 -12.57 14.49
C ASP A 176 18.27 -13.37 14.30
N ASP A 177 18.61 -13.79 13.08
CA ASP A 177 19.88 -14.46 12.79
C ASP A 177 21.11 -13.59 13.15
N MET A 178 21.03 -12.28 12.91
CA MET A 178 22.11 -11.36 13.28
C MET A 178 22.26 -11.22 14.79
N TYR A 179 21.16 -11.17 15.54
CA TYR A 179 21.18 -11.15 17.01
C TYR A 179 21.67 -12.48 17.59
N GLU A 180 21.31 -13.60 16.97
CA GLU A 180 21.79 -14.91 17.34
C GLU A 180 23.31 -15.04 17.19
N GLN A 181 23.89 -14.44 16.14
CA GLN A 181 25.35 -14.39 15.99
C GLN A 181 26.03 -13.58 17.11
N VAL A 182 25.39 -12.53 17.64
CA VAL A 182 25.91 -11.80 18.81
C VAL A 182 25.85 -12.68 20.06
N ARG A 183 24.72 -13.38 20.30
CA ARG A 183 24.57 -14.30 21.43
C ARG A 183 25.64 -15.38 21.44
N LYS A 184 25.90 -16.00 20.28
CA LYS A 184 26.99 -16.98 20.12
C LYS A 184 28.36 -16.42 20.47
N THR A 185 28.67 -15.19 20.08
CA THR A 185 29.97 -14.57 20.45
C THR A 185 30.06 -14.30 21.96
N LEU A 186 28.95 -13.93 22.60
CA LEU A 186 28.89 -13.74 24.06
C LEU A 186 29.08 -15.06 24.81
N GLU A 187 28.50 -16.16 24.33
CA GLU A 187 28.68 -17.51 24.91
C GLU A 187 30.14 -17.96 24.92
N MET A 188 30.99 -17.44 24.02
CA MET A 188 32.42 -17.75 24.00
C MET A 188 33.26 -16.95 25.00
N CYS A 189 32.70 -15.93 25.65
CA CYS A 189 33.46 -15.05 26.55
C CYS A 189 33.74 -15.73 27.89
N SER A 190 35.02 -15.89 28.25
CA SER A 190 35.45 -16.33 29.57
C SER A 190 36.06 -15.17 30.36
N ILE A 191 35.48 -14.91 31.53
CA ILE A 191 35.98 -13.90 32.47
C ILE A 191 37.41 -14.26 32.89
N GLU A 192 37.68 -15.54 33.15
CA GLU A 192 39.00 -16.03 33.55
C GLU A 192 40.05 -15.75 32.48
N LYS A 193 39.76 -16.10 31.22
CA LYS A 193 40.67 -15.86 30.09
C LYS A 193 40.90 -14.37 29.86
N ASP A 194 39.86 -13.55 30.03
CA ASP A 194 40.00 -12.09 29.86
C ASP A 194 40.83 -11.44 30.97
N ILE A 195 40.68 -11.89 32.22
CA ILE A 195 41.54 -11.47 33.34
C ILE A 195 42.97 -11.95 33.12
N GLU A 196 43.16 -13.21 32.70
CA GLU A 196 44.48 -13.76 32.39
C GLU A 196 45.16 -12.97 31.26
N TYR A 197 44.43 -12.69 30.18
CA TYR A 197 44.87 -11.84 29.08
C TYR A 197 45.27 -10.45 29.60
N PHE A 198 44.48 -9.83 30.47
CA PHE A 198 44.79 -8.52 31.04
C PHE A 198 46.06 -8.54 31.90
N VAL A 199 46.17 -9.47 32.85
CA VAL A 199 47.34 -9.59 33.73
C VAL A 199 48.60 -9.86 32.90
N ASN A 200 48.53 -10.75 31.91
CA ASN A 200 49.68 -11.04 31.06
C ASN A 200 50.14 -9.81 30.25
N GLN A 201 49.22 -8.96 29.81
CA GLN A 201 49.54 -7.75 29.05
C GLN A 201 49.96 -6.56 29.92
N ARG A 202 49.61 -6.53 31.21
CA ARG A 202 49.79 -5.36 32.10
C ARG A 202 50.66 -5.61 33.34
N LYS A 203 51.12 -6.84 33.58
CA LYS A 203 52.00 -7.14 34.73
C LYS A 203 53.28 -6.32 34.68
N THR A 204 53.69 -5.79 35.83
CA THR A 204 54.91 -4.96 36.01
C THR A 204 56.04 -5.70 36.72
N GLY A 205 55.81 -6.94 37.13
CA GLY A 205 56.76 -7.80 37.83
C GLY A 205 56.03 -8.92 38.56
N GLN A 206 56.75 -9.98 38.94
CA GLN A 206 56.21 -11.09 39.74
C GLN A 206 56.75 -11.10 41.17
N ILE A 207 57.80 -10.32 41.44
CA ILE A 207 58.53 -10.32 42.69
C ILE A 207 58.25 -8.98 43.38
N PRO A 208 57.64 -8.99 44.57
CA PRO A 208 57.51 -7.78 45.39
C PRO A 208 58.90 -7.19 45.70
N PRO A 209 59.04 -5.85 45.84
CA PRO A 209 60.29 -5.24 46.27
C PRO A 209 60.80 -5.88 47.56
N ALA A 210 62.11 -6.16 47.62
CA ALA A 210 62.71 -6.75 48.81
C ALA A 210 62.56 -5.80 50.01
N PRO A 211 62.21 -6.31 51.21
CA PRO A 211 62.19 -5.50 52.41
C PRO A 211 63.56 -4.85 52.66
N ILE A 212 63.57 -3.54 52.93
CA ILE A 212 64.79 -2.82 53.30
C ILE A 212 65.15 -3.23 54.73
N MET A 213 66.32 -3.83 54.90
CA MET A 213 66.83 -4.17 56.22
C MET A 213 67.53 -2.96 56.84
N TYR A 214 67.36 -2.78 58.15
CA TYR A 214 68.10 -1.77 58.89
C TYR A 214 69.60 -2.06 58.83
N GLU A 215 70.36 -1.09 58.35
CA GLU A 215 71.83 -1.10 58.32
C GLU A 215 72.34 -0.03 59.27
N ASN A 216 73.05 -0.44 60.31
CA ASN A 216 73.69 0.48 61.23
C ASN A 216 75.04 0.94 60.64
N PHE A 217 75.16 2.24 60.35
CA PHE A 217 76.38 2.84 59.80
C PHE A 217 77.64 2.59 60.64
N TYR A 218 77.50 2.43 61.96
CA TYR A 218 78.61 2.26 62.90
C TYR A 218 78.83 0.81 63.36
N CYS A 219 77.99 -0.15 62.95
CA CYS A 219 78.16 -1.56 63.30
C CYS A 219 77.73 -2.47 62.13
N PRO A 220 78.66 -2.87 61.24
CA PRO A 220 78.36 -3.74 60.11
C PRO A 220 78.28 -5.20 60.59
N GLN A 221 77.26 -5.55 61.38
CA GLN A 221 76.91 -6.95 61.64
C GLN A 221 75.55 -7.27 61.02
N ARG A 222 75.51 -8.40 60.29
CA ARG A 222 74.33 -8.89 59.58
C ARG A 222 73.19 -9.13 60.57
N ASN A 223 72.15 -8.31 60.51
CA ASN A 223 70.86 -8.65 61.11
C ASN A 223 70.33 -9.90 60.40
N ALA A 224 70.27 -11.03 61.11
CA ALA A 224 69.62 -12.24 60.60
C ALA A 224 68.13 -11.93 60.38
N ALA A 225 67.61 -12.24 59.19
CA ALA A 225 66.20 -12.03 58.86
C ALA A 225 65.30 -12.77 59.89
N PRO A 226 64.17 -12.19 60.32
CA PRO A 226 63.15 -12.96 61.04
C PRO A 226 62.63 -14.07 60.12
N PRO A 227 62.23 -15.24 60.65
CA PRO A 227 61.73 -16.34 59.81
C PRO A 227 60.51 -15.86 59.03
N GLY A 228 60.65 -15.80 57.71
CA GLY A 228 59.57 -15.43 56.81
C GLY A 228 58.41 -16.40 56.96
N LYS A 229 57.20 -15.86 57.17
CA LYS A 229 55.98 -16.65 56.98
C LYS A 229 55.97 -17.11 55.52
N THR A 230 56.00 -18.42 55.32
CA THR A 230 55.79 -19.06 54.03
C THR A 230 54.51 -18.52 53.40
N THR A 231 54.65 -17.69 52.37
CA THR A 231 53.53 -17.29 51.53
C THR A 231 53.12 -18.51 50.72
N GLY A 232 51.93 -19.04 51.01
CA GLY A 232 51.33 -20.15 50.27
C GLY A 232 51.15 -19.81 48.78
N PRO A 233 50.88 -20.83 47.94
CA PRO A 233 50.96 -20.74 46.47
C PRO A 233 49.75 -20.04 45.83
N ASN A 234 49.44 -18.81 46.25
CA ASN A 234 48.37 -18.02 45.62
C ASN A 234 48.59 -16.50 45.74
N LEU A 235 49.81 -16.02 45.50
CA LEU A 235 50.10 -14.57 45.45
C LEU A 235 49.66 -13.92 44.12
N ALA A 236 49.25 -14.70 43.12
CA ALA A 236 48.83 -14.16 41.82
C ALA A 236 47.51 -13.36 41.87
N ARG A 237 46.67 -13.56 42.90
CA ARG A 237 45.41 -12.83 43.10
C ARG A 237 45.52 -11.61 44.01
N MET A 238 46.68 -11.37 44.65
CA MET A 238 46.77 -10.39 45.74
C MET A 238 47.05 -8.93 45.33
N LEU A 239 47.09 -8.61 44.03
CA LEU A 239 47.40 -7.25 43.56
C LEU A 239 46.22 -6.44 43.00
N PHE A 240 45.00 -6.96 43.01
CA PHE A 240 43.82 -6.15 42.72
C PHE A 240 42.61 -6.60 43.57
N TYR A 241 42.63 -6.26 44.86
CA TYR A 241 41.38 -6.03 45.57
C TYR A 241 40.82 -4.72 45.01
N VAL A 242 39.91 -4.81 44.03
CA VAL A 242 38.96 -3.71 43.83
C VAL A 242 38.16 -3.66 45.14
N LEU A 243 38.32 -2.60 45.92
CA LEU A 243 37.42 -2.32 47.03
C LEU A 243 36.02 -2.24 46.42
N SER A 244 35.22 -3.28 46.63
CA SER A 244 33.79 -3.20 46.44
C SER A 244 33.26 -2.35 47.59
N SER A 245 33.18 -1.04 47.38
CA SER A 245 32.31 -0.19 48.18
C SER A 245 30.88 -0.54 47.78
N VAL A 246 30.31 -1.52 48.48
CA VAL A 246 28.87 -1.68 48.61
C VAL A 246 28.42 -0.51 49.47
N ASP A 247 27.84 0.51 48.85
CA ASP A 247 26.77 1.37 49.37
C ASP A 247 26.59 2.53 48.38
N ASP A 248 25.79 2.29 47.34
CA ASP A 248 25.13 3.36 46.61
C ASP A 248 23.63 3.00 46.52
N PRO A 249 22.78 3.54 47.39
CA PRO A 249 21.36 3.25 47.40
C PRO A 249 20.65 4.20 46.44
N ASP A 250 20.94 4.13 45.14
CA ASP A 250 20.23 4.97 44.17
C ASP A 250 20.02 4.31 42.79
N TYR A 251 19.89 2.97 42.78
CA TYR A 251 19.45 2.24 41.60
C TYR A 251 18.33 1.25 41.95
N SER A 252 17.10 1.75 42.01
CA SER A 252 15.86 1.03 41.67
C SER A 252 14.64 1.81 42.14
N LEU A 253 13.96 2.49 41.22
CA LEU A 253 12.50 2.37 40.97
C LEU A 253 12.10 3.39 39.90
N VAL A 254 12.09 2.97 38.64
CA VAL A 254 11.27 3.60 37.61
C VAL A 254 10.08 2.69 37.38
N ASP A 255 9.15 2.69 38.34
CA ASP A 255 7.77 2.25 38.14
C ASP A 255 6.96 3.51 37.81
N ASP A 256 6.66 3.72 36.53
CA ASP A 256 5.38 4.24 36.01
C ASP A 256 5.51 4.65 34.53
N TYR A 257 5.25 3.70 33.64
CA TYR A 257 4.74 4.02 32.31
C TYR A 257 3.22 3.86 32.33
N SER A 258 2.52 4.90 32.75
CA SER A 258 1.10 5.05 32.47
C SER A 258 0.92 5.39 30.98
N LEU A 259 0.50 4.39 30.20
CA LEU A 259 -0.09 4.58 28.88
C LEU A 259 -1.42 5.30 29.03
N LEU A 260 -1.40 6.64 28.91
CA LEU A 260 -2.62 7.40 28.65
C LEU A 260 -2.81 7.51 27.13
N TYR A 261 -3.75 6.70 26.64
CA TYR A 261 -4.46 6.95 25.39
C TYR A 261 -5.26 8.26 25.53
N GLN A 262 -5.02 9.23 24.65
CA GLN A 262 -6.04 10.17 24.20
C GLN A 262 -5.74 10.64 22.78
#